data_AF-A0A962Z5U4-F1
#
_entry.id   AF-A0A962Z5U4-F1
#
_cell.length_a   1.000
_cell.length_b   1.000
_cell.length_c   1.000
_cell.angle_alpha   90.00
_cell.angle_beta   90.00
_cell.angle_gamma   90.00
#
_symmetry.space_group_name_H-M   'P 1'
#
loop_
_entity.id
_entity.type
_entity.pdbx_description
1 polymer ?
#
loop_
_entity_poly.entity_id
_entity_poly.type
_entity_poly.pdbx_seq_one_letter_code
_entity_poly.pdbx_strand_id
1 'polypeptide(L)'
;MASKKYLGDVMANKALFKNPQEIFDAYFERLDDLIEGQSAAVVQEMSKEFLRAWNDLAIQTIQHPQDWIDTMVRYQRDQMNLWLKFFTAPGSEQAVPVVSPDRGDRRFSGKEWRDNPVFDYIKQSYLLASNMLNRLADTTHLDQENKKKLKFYTRFFADAMSPSNFALTNPEVIQHAVDTKGQSLIDGLQLLMEDLEKGHI
;
A
#
# COMPACT_ATOMS: atom_id res chain seq x y z
N MET A 1 13.91 17.01 -31.85
CA MET A 1 15.38 16.99 -32.09
C MET A 1 16.21 17.68 -31.00
N ALA A 2 15.64 18.58 -30.17
CA ALA A 2 16.35 19.21 -29.06
C ALA A 2 16.64 18.24 -27.87
N SER A 3 15.77 17.26 -27.62
CA SER A 3 15.89 16.32 -26.48
C SER A 3 17.14 15.39 -26.54
N LYS A 4 17.59 14.98 -27.74
CA LYS A 4 18.78 14.11 -27.87
C LYS A 4 20.11 14.82 -27.59
N LYS A 5 20.18 16.15 -27.68
CA LYS A 5 21.41 16.91 -27.43
C LYS A 5 21.65 17.11 -25.92
N TYR A 6 20.58 17.32 -25.15
CA TYR A 6 20.65 17.41 -23.69
C TYR A 6 21.06 16.08 -23.04
N LEU A 7 20.59 14.94 -23.56
CA LEU A 7 20.96 13.61 -23.06
C LEU A 7 22.45 13.26 -23.27
N GLY A 8 23.10 13.80 -24.30
CA GLY A 8 24.53 13.56 -24.56
C GLY A 8 25.46 14.27 -23.58
N ASP A 9 25.09 15.49 -23.18
CA ASP A 9 25.88 16.31 -22.25
C ASP A 9 25.70 15.86 -20.78
N VAL A 10 24.55 15.25 -20.45
CA VAL A 10 24.27 14.62 -19.15
C VAL A 10 25.15 13.36 -18.95
N MET A 11 25.32 12.53 -19.98
CA MET A 11 26.11 11.30 -19.91
C MET A 11 27.62 11.52 -19.67
N ALA A 12 28.12 12.74 -19.84
CA ALA A 12 29.56 13.05 -19.77
C ALA A 12 30.02 13.60 -18.41
N ASN A 13 29.11 13.90 -17.47
CA ASN A 13 29.48 14.66 -16.27
C ASN A 13 29.03 13.96 -14.97
N LYS A 14 29.99 13.38 -14.23
CA LYS A 14 29.83 12.83 -12.86
C LYS A 14 29.33 13.84 -11.81
N ALA A 15 28.98 15.07 -12.21
CA ALA A 15 28.61 16.18 -11.33
C ALA A 15 27.11 16.53 -11.41
N LEU A 16 26.25 15.59 -11.77
CA LEU A 16 24.87 15.88 -12.14
C LEU A 16 23.90 16.21 -11.01
N PHE A 17 24.25 16.04 -9.74
CA PHE A 17 23.30 16.25 -8.65
C PHE A 17 23.89 17.12 -7.55
N LYS A 18 24.07 18.41 -7.86
CA LYS A 18 24.49 19.40 -6.86
C LYS A 18 23.31 20.00 -6.08
N ASN A 19 22.08 19.85 -6.57
CA ASN A 19 20.90 20.52 -6.03
C ASN A 19 19.66 19.59 -5.95
N PRO A 20 19.04 19.42 -4.78
CA PRO A 20 17.78 18.70 -4.60
C PRO A 20 16.60 19.20 -5.46
N GLN A 21 16.64 20.45 -5.92
CA GLN A 21 15.58 21.03 -6.76
C GLN A 21 15.59 20.47 -8.19
N GLU A 22 16.77 20.38 -8.82
CA GLU A 22 16.93 19.86 -10.20
C GLU A 22 16.53 18.40 -10.30
N ILE A 23 16.79 17.65 -9.22
CA ILE A 23 16.37 16.27 -9.02
C ILE A 23 14.85 16.15 -9.02
N PHE A 24 14.17 17.06 -8.30
CA PHE A 24 12.72 17.08 -8.20
C PHE A 24 12.10 17.37 -9.56
N ASP A 25 12.63 18.36 -10.29
CA ASP A 25 12.13 18.75 -11.61
C ASP A 25 12.26 17.61 -12.63
N ALA A 26 13.40 16.91 -12.66
CA ALA A 26 13.63 15.78 -13.56
C ALA A 26 12.69 14.58 -13.28
N TYR A 27 12.34 14.36 -12.00
CA TYR A 27 11.38 13.33 -11.60
C TYR A 27 9.97 13.63 -12.14
N PHE A 28 9.51 14.89 -12.03
CA PHE A 28 8.18 15.27 -12.51
C PHE A 28 8.09 15.26 -14.04
N GLU A 29 9.14 15.69 -14.75
CA GLU A 29 9.17 15.64 -16.22
C GLU A 29 9.08 14.19 -16.73
N ARG A 30 9.76 13.24 -16.06
CA ARG A 30 9.67 11.80 -16.40
C ARG A 30 8.32 11.19 -16.06
N LEU A 31 7.69 11.63 -14.96
CA LEU A 31 6.34 11.21 -14.60
C LEU A 31 5.33 11.66 -15.64
N ASP A 32 5.41 12.91 -16.09
CA ASP A 32 4.52 13.44 -17.13
C ASP A 32 4.68 12.65 -18.44
N ASP A 33 5.91 12.35 -18.86
CA ASP A 33 6.19 11.52 -20.05
C ASP A 33 5.62 10.09 -19.93
N LEU A 34 5.70 9.48 -18.73
CA LEU A 34 5.11 8.17 -18.48
C LEU A 34 3.58 8.26 -18.52
N ILE A 35 3.01 9.28 -17.89
CA ILE A 35 1.57 9.52 -17.79
C ILE A 35 0.96 9.88 -19.14
N GLU A 36 1.65 10.52 -20.08
CA GLU A 36 1.09 10.89 -21.39
C GLU A 36 1.04 9.71 -22.40
N GLY A 37 1.69 8.58 -22.09
CA GLY A 37 1.83 7.42 -22.98
C GLY A 37 0.78 6.31 -22.81
N GLN A 38 1.14 5.08 -23.24
CA GLN A 38 0.29 3.87 -23.07
C GLN A 38 -0.05 3.60 -21.59
N SER A 39 0.76 4.10 -20.65
CA SER A 39 0.50 3.96 -19.23
C SER A 39 -0.74 4.75 -18.78
N ALA A 40 -1.03 5.92 -19.37
CA ALA A 40 -2.27 6.66 -19.11
C ALA A 40 -3.49 5.80 -19.41
N ALA A 41 -3.51 5.17 -20.59
CA ALA A 41 -4.63 4.37 -21.03
C ALA A 41 -4.82 3.13 -20.14
N VAL A 42 -3.73 2.47 -19.74
CA VAL A 42 -3.76 1.34 -18.81
C VAL A 42 -4.25 1.77 -17.42
N VAL A 43 -3.71 2.85 -16.87
CA VAL A 43 -4.11 3.40 -15.57
C VAL A 43 -5.57 3.85 -15.58
N GLN A 44 -6.01 4.48 -16.67
CA GLN A 44 -7.40 4.92 -16.84
C GLN A 44 -8.35 3.73 -16.89
N GLU A 45 -8.01 2.68 -17.64
CA GLU A 45 -8.85 1.47 -17.71
C GLU A 45 -8.87 0.73 -16.37
N MET A 46 -7.72 0.61 -15.69
CA MET A 46 -7.66 0.05 -14.33
C MET A 46 -8.52 0.84 -13.34
N SER A 47 -8.47 2.17 -13.40
CA SER A 47 -9.27 3.05 -12.53
C SER A 47 -10.77 2.90 -12.81
N LYS A 48 -11.15 2.80 -14.08
CA LYS A 48 -12.53 2.60 -14.50
C LYS A 48 -13.08 1.26 -14.03
N GLU A 49 -12.34 0.17 -14.23
CA GLU A 49 -12.76 -1.16 -13.80
C GLU A 49 -12.77 -1.30 -12.26
N PHE A 50 -11.85 -0.62 -11.56
CA PHE A 50 -11.89 -0.47 -10.11
C PHE A 50 -13.18 0.21 -9.65
N LEU A 51 -13.50 1.39 -10.20
CA LEU A 51 -14.72 2.12 -9.85
C LEU A 51 -15.98 1.31 -10.15
N ARG A 52 -15.99 0.58 -11.27
CA ARG A 52 -17.09 -0.30 -11.65
C ARG A 52 -17.29 -1.41 -10.63
N ALA A 53 -16.22 -2.10 -10.24
CA ALA A 53 -16.28 -3.16 -9.24
C ALA A 53 -16.82 -2.66 -7.89
N TRP A 54 -16.38 -1.47 -7.45
CA TRP A 54 -16.87 -0.86 -6.21
C TRP A 54 -18.31 -0.39 -6.31
N ASN A 55 -18.74 0.14 -7.46
CA ASN A 55 -20.13 0.48 -7.72
C ASN A 55 -21.03 -0.77 -7.68
N ASP A 56 -20.59 -1.87 -8.29
CA ASP A 56 -21.33 -3.13 -8.29
C ASP A 56 -21.48 -3.69 -6.87
N LEU A 57 -20.41 -3.64 -6.07
CA LEU A 57 -20.46 -3.97 -4.64
C LEU A 57 -21.46 -3.09 -3.88
N ALA A 58 -21.50 -1.79 -4.16
CA ALA A 58 -22.40 -0.85 -3.51
C ALA A 58 -23.88 -1.13 -3.86
N ILE A 59 -24.19 -1.36 -5.13
CA ILE A 59 -25.55 -1.73 -5.58
C ILE A 59 -25.96 -3.05 -4.92
N GLN A 60 -25.07 -4.02 -4.91
CA GLN A 60 -25.37 -5.33 -4.37
C GLN A 60 -25.53 -5.32 -2.84
N THR A 61 -24.83 -4.42 -2.14
CA THR A 61 -25.02 -4.18 -0.70
C THR A 61 -26.45 -3.72 -0.40
N ILE A 62 -27.05 -2.89 -1.25
CA ILE A 62 -28.45 -2.45 -1.10
C ILE A 62 -29.41 -3.63 -1.32
N GLN A 63 -29.10 -4.52 -2.26
CA GLN A 63 -29.93 -5.69 -2.57
C GLN A 63 -29.81 -6.79 -1.50
N HIS A 64 -28.64 -6.94 -0.88
CA HIS A 64 -28.33 -7.96 0.13
C HIS A 64 -27.75 -7.32 1.40
N PRO A 65 -28.54 -6.50 2.12
CA PRO A 65 -28.04 -5.73 3.27
C PRO A 65 -27.56 -6.62 4.40
N GLN A 66 -28.09 -7.85 4.54
CA GLN A 66 -27.71 -8.75 5.62
C GLN A 66 -26.24 -9.20 5.53
N ASP A 67 -25.73 -9.50 4.33
CA ASP A 67 -24.33 -9.92 4.13
C ASP A 67 -23.35 -8.81 4.53
N TRP A 68 -23.73 -7.56 4.22
CA TRP A 68 -22.98 -6.38 4.61
C TRP A 68 -23.06 -6.12 6.11
N ILE A 69 -24.27 -6.13 6.70
CA ILE A 69 -24.49 -5.94 8.14
C ILE A 69 -23.68 -6.98 8.92
N ASP A 70 -23.78 -8.25 8.56
CA ASP A 70 -23.06 -9.32 9.23
C ASP A 70 -21.55 -9.13 9.17
N THR A 71 -21.04 -8.67 8.02
CA THR A 71 -19.61 -8.41 7.83
C THR A 71 -19.15 -7.19 8.63
N MET A 72 -19.94 -6.12 8.66
CA MET A 72 -19.66 -4.93 9.46
C MET A 72 -19.74 -5.20 10.96
N VAL A 73 -20.73 -5.97 11.42
CA VAL A 73 -20.87 -6.36 12.84
C VAL A 73 -19.67 -7.19 13.29
N ARG A 74 -19.20 -8.13 12.46
CA ARG A 74 -17.97 -8.90 12.74
C ARG A 74 -16.76 -7.99 12.83
N TYR A 75 -16.53 -7.14 11.82
CA TYR A 75 -15.43 -6.19 11.81
C TYR A 75 -15.45 -5.27 13.04
N GLN A 76 -16.60 -4.67 13.36
CA GLN A 76 -16.74 -3.78 14.50
C GLN A 76 -16.47 -4.50 15.83
N ARG A 77 -16.94 -5.74 15.99
CA ARG A 77 -16.64 -6.55 17.18
C ARG A 77 -15.16 -6.79 17.32
N ASP A 78 -14.49 -7.23 16.25
CA ASP A 78 -13.06 -7.55 16.28
C ASP A 78 -12.22 -6.29 16.48
N GLN A 79 -12.62 -5.16 15.87
CA GLN A 79 -11.98 -3.86 16.09
C GLN A 79 -12.12 -3.42 17.55
N MET A 80 -13.27 -3.66 18.19
CA MET A 80 -13.47 -3.33 19.60
C MET A 80 -12.68 -4.25 20.52
N ASN A 81 -12.57 -5.53 20.21
CA ASN A 81 -11.69 -6.45 20.92
C ASN A 81 -10.22 -6.00 20.82
N LEU A 82 -9.79 -5.58 19.63
CA LEU A 82 -8.44 -5.06 19.40
C LEU A 82 -8.20 -3.76 20.19
N TRP A 83 -9.14 -2.83 20.18
CA TRP A 83 -9.08 -1.59 20.95
C TRP A 83 -9.02 -1.86 22.46
N LEU A 84 -9.88 -2.72 22.99
CA LEU A 84 -9.86 -3.10 24.41
C LEU A 84 -8.53 -3.76 24.79
N LYS A 85 -8.02 -4.66 23.95
CA LYS A 85 -6.72 -5.33 24.17
C LYS A 85 -5.57 -4.33 24.26
N PHE A 86 -5.57 -3.31 23.40
CA PHE A 86 -4.54 -2.26 23.40
C PHE A 86 -4.45 -1.53 24.76
N PHE A 87 -5.57 -1.27 25.43
CA PHE A 87 -5.58 -0.58 26.73
C PHE A 87 -5.46 -1.49 27.95
N THR A 88 -5.89 -2.75 27.85
CA THR A 88 -5.96 -3.66 29.01
C THR A 88 -4.77 -4.61 29.13
N ALA A 89 -4.08 -4.87 28.02
CA ALA A 89 -2.92 -5.76 27.99
C ALA A 89 -1.89 -5.31 26.93
N PRO A 90 -1.40 -4.05 26.98
CA PRO A 90 -0.39 -3.57 26.05
C PRO A 90 0.88 -4.41 26.19
N GLY A 91 1.30 -5.09 25.12
CA GLY A 91 2.57 -5.80 25.06
C GLY A 91 2.65 -7.08 25.91
N SER A 92 1.53 -7.65 26.36
CA SER A 92 1.59 -8.94 27.04
C SER A 92 1.95 -10.06 26.05
N GLU A 93 3.10 -10.71 26.25
CA GLU A 93 3.57 -11.85 25.43
C GLU A 93 2.57 -13.01 25.34
N GLN A 94 1.62 -13.08 26.27
CA GLN A 94 0.64 -14.16 26.39
C GLN A 94 -0.72 -13.84 25.73
N ALA A 95 -0.95 -12.61 25.23
CA ALA A 95 -2.24 -12.27 24.65
C ALA A 95 -2.34 -12.72 23.19
N VAL A 96 -3.20 -13.71 22.96
CA VAL A 96 -3.59 -14.19 21.62
C VAL A 96 -3.97 -13.01 20.71
N PRO A 97 -3.38 -12.87 19.51
CA PRO A 97 -3.74 -11.81 18.57
C PRO A 97 -5.20 -11.98 18.12
N VAL A 98 -5.90 -10.86 17.91
CA VAL A 98 -7.29 -10.88 17.40
C VAL A 98 -7.30 -11.39 15.96
N VAL A 99 -6.27 -11.03 15.20
CA VAL A 99 -6.04 -11.49 13.83
C VAL A 99 -4.54 -11.67 13.59
N SER A 100 -4.18 -12.66 12.77
CA SER A 100 -2.79 -12.90 12.37
C SER A 100 -2.64 -12.75 10.85
N PRO A 101 -1.45 -12.37 10.36
CA PRO A 101 -1.17 -12.36 8.93
C PRO A 101 -1.38 -13.74 8.32
N ASP A 102 -1.74 -13.77 7.03
CA ASP A 102 -1.81 -15.00 6.26
C ASP A 102 -0.45 -15.72 6.23
N ARG A 103 -0.48 -17.05 6.09
CA ARG A 103 0.75 -17.83 5.95
C ARG A 103 1.56 -17.33 4.75
N GLY A 104 2.80 -16.91 5.02
CA GLY A 104 3.71 -16.41 3.99
C GLY A 104 3.65 -14.89 3.76
N ASP A 105 2.80 -14.15 4.48
CA ASP A 105 2.83 -12.68 4.44
C ASP A 105 4.08 -12.15 5.16
N ARG A 106 5.12 -11.82 4.38
CA ARG A 106 6.41 -11.36 4.89
C ARG A 106 6.41 -9.90 5.34
N ARG A 107 5.37 -9.12 5.00
CA ARG A 107 5.29 -7.68 5.29
C ARG A 107 5.34 -7.37 6.79
N PHE A 108 4.88 -8.31 7.61
CA PHE A 108 4.79 -8.19 9.07
C PHE A 108 5.74 -9.15 9.80
N SER A 109 6.85 -9.54 9.17
CA SER A 109 7.78 -10.53 9.71
C SER A 109 8.79 -9.97 10.72
N GLY A 110 9.03 -8.66 10.72
CA GLY A 110 9.93 -8.01 11.67
C GLY A 110 9.41 -8.05 13.11
N LYS A 111 10.34 -8.02 14.06
CA LYS A 111 10.03 -8.17 15.50
C LYS A 111 9.09 -7.08 16.02
N GLU A 112 9.29 -5.85 15.57
CA GLU A 112 8.53 -4.67 16.02
C GLU A 112 7.03 -4.79 15.70
N TRP A 113 6.68 -5.48 14.61
CA TRP A 113 5.28 -5.75 14.27
C TRP A 113 4.55 -6.61 15.29
N ARG A 114 5.26 -7.30 16.20
CA ARG A 114 4.66 -8.09 17.28
C ARG A 114 4.99 -7.51 18.65
N ASP A 115 6.22 -7.06 18.85
CA ASP A 115 6.76 -6.74 20.17
C ASP A 115 6.39 -5.30 20.58
N ASN A 116 6.15 -4.40 19.61
CA ASN A 116 5.71 -3.04 19.88
C ASN A 116 4.17 -2.93 19.83
N PRO A 117 3.50 -2.54 20.93
CA PRO A 117 2.04 -2.48 20.99
C PRO A 117 1.39 -1.58 19.93
N VAL A 118 2.07 -0.50 19.52
CA VAL A 118 1.55 0.44 18.52
C VAL A 118 1.58 -0.19 17.12
N PHE A 119 2.72 -0.78 16.73
CA PHE A 119 2.85 -1.42 15.42
C PHE A 119 2.04 -2.72 15.33
N ASP A 120 1.93 -3.47 16.42
CA ASP A 120 1.04 -4.63 16.51
C ASP A 120 -0.43 -4.23 16.33
N TYR A 121 -0.87 -3.13 16.95
CA TYR A 121 -2.22 -2.58 16.74
C TYR A 121 -2.45 -2.12 15.29
N ILE A 122 -1.52 -1.35 14.70
CA ILE A 122 -1.62 -0.88 13.31
C ILE A 122 -1.74 -2.07 12.35
N LYS A 123 -0.88 -3.08 12.50
CA LYS A 123 -0.92 -4.32 11.72
C LYS A 123 -2.27 -5.02 11.86
N GLN A 124 -2.72 -5.29 13.09
CA GLN A 124 -3.97 -6.02 13.31
C GLN A 124 -5.18 -5.23 12.80
N SER A 125 -5.21 -3.90 12.99
CA SER A 125 -6.29 -3.05 12.47
C SER A 125 -6.35 -3.09 10.95
N TYR A 126 -5.19 -3.07 10.28
CA TYR A 126 -5.10 -3.25 8.83
C TYR A 126 -5.62 -4.63 8.39
N LEU A 127 -5.21 -5.70 9.07
CA LEU A 127 -5.64 -7.07 8.76
C LEU A 127 -7.15 -7.27 8.95
N LEU A 128 -7.75 -6.65 9.98
CA LEU A 128 -9.20 -6.67 10.16
C LEU A 128 -9.92 -5.97 9.01
N ALA A 129 -9.44 -4.79 8.61
CA ALA A 129 -10.04 -4.04 7.50
C ALA A 129 -9.88 -4.77 6.16
N SER A 130 -8.72 -5.34 5.87
CA SER A 130 -8.48 -6.10 4.63
C SER A 130 -9.31 -7.39 4.59
N ASN A 131 -9.42 -8.11 5.71
CA ASN A 131 -10.29 -9.30 5.81
C ASN A 131 -11.77 -8.96 5.65
N MET A 132 -12.22 -7.82 6.20
CA MET A 132 -13.58 -7.32 5.99
C MET A 132 -13.84 -7.08 4.49
N LEU A 133 -12.95 -6.37 3.79
CA LEU A 133 -13.09 -6.09 2.37
C LEU A 133 -13.10 -7.37 1.52
N ASN A 134 -12.16 -8.29 1.78
CA ASN A 134 -12.09 -9.58 1.10
C ASN A 134 -13.38 -10.40 1.31
N ARG A 135 -13.92 -10.38 2.53
CA ARG A 135 -15.19 -11.05 2.84
C ARG A 135 -16.36 -10.47 2.04
N LEU A 136 -16.47 -9.15 1.92
CA LEU A 136 -17.50 -8.51 1.10
C LEU A 136 -17.37 -8.94 -0.37
N ALA A 137 -16.15 -9.02 -0.89
CA ALA A 137 -15.88 -9.52 -2.24
C ALA A 137 -16.13 -11.04 -2.39
N ASP A 138 -16.07 -11.82 -1.32
CA ASP A 138 -16.38 -13.25 -1.31
C ASP A 138 -17.87 -13.55 -1.24
N THR A 139 -18.62 -12.78 -0.45
CA THR A 139 -20.07 -12.97 -0.25
C THR A 139 -20.91 -12.27 -1.32
N THR A 140 -20.28 -11.66 -2.31
CA THR A 140 -20.96 -11.07 -3.46
C THR A 140 -21.78 -12.10 -4.26
N HIS A 141 -22.97 -11.68 -4.69
CA HIS A 141 -23.91 -12.38 -5.57
C HIS A 141 -23.79 -11.95 -7.04
N LEU A 142 -22.71 -11.24 -7.39
CA LEU A 142 -22.37 -10.93 -8.79
C LEU A 142 -22.07 -12.21 -9.58
N ASP A 143 -22.16 -12.12 -10.91
CA ASP A 143 -21.72 -13.19 -11.79
C ASP A 143 -20.20 -13.47 -11.63
N GLN A 144 -19.77 -14.62 -12.14
CA GLN A 144 -18.41 -15.12 -11.93
C GLN A 144 -17.32 -14.19 -12.47
N GLU A 145 -17.58 -13.45 -13.55
CA GLU A 145 -16.58 -12.55 -14.13
C GLU A 145 -16.42 -11.31 -13.25
N ASN A 146 -17.53 -10.65 -12.93
CA ASN A 146 -17.53 -9.45 -12.10
C ASN A 146 -17.04 -9.74 -10.67
N LYS A 147 -17.38 -10.91 -10.11
CA LYS A 147 -16.83 -11.37 -8.82
C LYS A 147 -15.32 -11.53 -8.84
N LYS A 148 -14.75 -12.08 -9.91
CA LYS A 148 -13.28 -12.20 -10.05
C LYS A 148 -12.61 -10.83 -10.11
N LYS A 149 -13.17 -9.90 -10.90
CA LYS A 149 -12.67 -8.53 -10.99
C LYS A 149 -12.73 -7.82 -9.64
N LEU A 150 -13.86 -7.90 -8.94
CA LEU A 150 -14.02 -7.33 -7.61
C LEU A 150 -12.95 -7.86 -6.64
N LYS A 151 -12.79 -9.18 -6.55
CA LYS A 151 -11.74 -9.78 -5.70
C LYS A 151 -10.34 -9.28 -6.03
N PHE A 152 -10.01 -9.22 -7.32
CA PHE A 152 -8.71 -8.71 -7.77
C PHE A 152 -8.50 -7.27 -7.32
N TYR A 153 -9.44 -6.36 -7.60
CA TYR A 153 -9.32 -4.95 -7.25
C TYR A 153 -9.36 -4.69 -5.76
N THR A 154 -10.17 -5.46 -5.01
CA THR A 154 -10.17 -5.43 -3.54
C THR A 154 -8.82 -5.82 -2.97
N ARG A 155 -8.23 -6.92 -3.46
CA ARG A 155 -6.91 -7.36 -3.00
C ARG A 155 -5.83 -6.36 -3.36
N PHE A 156 -5.84 -5.87 -4.60
CA PHE A 156 -4.92 -4.84 -5.07
C PHE A 156 -4.97 -3.59 -4.18
N PHE A 157 -6.17 -3.09 -3.89
CA PHE A 157 -6.36 -1.93 -3.01
C PHE A 157 -5.90 -2.21 -1.58
N ALA A 158 -6.28 -3.35 -1.00
CA ALA A 158 -5.85 -3.73 0.33
C ALA A 158 -4.33 -3.88 0.43
N ASP A 159 -3.67 -4.42 -0.59
CA ASP A 159 -2.22 -4.55 -0.60
C ASP A 159 -1.52 -3.19 -0.75
N ALA A 160 -2.05 -2.29 -1.57
CA ALA A 160 -1.55 -0.92 -1.73
C ALA A 160 -1.66 -0.10 -0.43
N MET A 161 -2.75 -0.30 0.32
CA MET A 161 -3.00 0.37 1.61
C MET A 161 -2.28 -0.27 2.80
N SER A 162 -1.44 -1.30 2.57
CA SER A 162 -0.69 -1.93 3.66
C SER A 162 0.20 -0.91 4.38
N PRO A 163 0.20 -0.86 5.73
CA PRO A 163 1.03 0.08 6.49
C PRO A 163 2.52 -0.15 6.30
N SER A 164 2.93 -1.35 5.85
CA SER A 164 4.31 -1.65 5.47
C SER A 164 4.81 -0.80 4.29
N ASN A 165 3.91 -0.25 3.48
CA ASN A 165 4.25 0.50 2.26
C ASN A 165 4.60 1.97 2.55
N PHE A 166 4.35 2.47 3.77
CA PHE A 166 4.54 3.87 4.12
C PHE A 166 5.64 3.99 5.18
N ALA A 167 6.63 4.84 4.93
CA ALA A 167 7.78 5.02 5.82
C ALA A 167 7.38 5.41 7.26
N LEU A 168 6.30 6.19 7.43
CA LEU A 168 5.83 6.65 8.74
C LEU A 168 5.10 5.58 9.56
N THR A 169 4.71 4.46 8.97
CA THR A 169 4.02 3.38 9.66
C THR A 169 4.77 2.06 9.60
N ASN A 170 5.97 2.07 9.01
CA ASN A 170 6.85 0.91 8.90
C ASN A 170 7.97 0.99 9.96
N PRO A 171 7.95 0.12 10.98
CA PRO A 171 8.91 0.19 12.07
C PRO A 171 10.34 -0.08 11.62
N GLU A 172 10.56 -0.95 10.63
CA GLU A 172 11.89 -1.21 10.10
C GLU A 172 12.49 0.04 9.42
N VAL A 173 11.68 0.76 8.65
CA VAL A 173 12.09 2.01 8.00
C VAL A 173 12.35 3.11 9.04
N ILE A 174 11.48 3.25 10.03
CA ILE A 174 11.65 4.22 11.12
C ILE A 174 12.94 3.94 11.89
N GLN A 175 13.17 2.68 12.28
CA GLN A 175 14.36 2.30 13.02
C GLN A 175 15.63 2.56 12.20
N HIS A 176 15.63 2.18 10.93
CA HIS A 176 16.77 2.41 10.05
C HIS A 176 17.04 3.90 9.81
N ALA A 177 15.99 4.72 9.70
CA ALA A 177 16.13 6.16 9.62
C ALA A 177 16.71 6.76 10.91
N VAL A 178 16.33 6.27 12.09
CA VAL A 178 16.91 6.68 13.37
C VAL A 178 18.39 6.28 13.45
N ASP A 179 18.72 5.03 13.15
CA ASP A 179 20.08 4.49 13.24
C ASP A 179 21.05 5.22 12.32
N THR A 180 20.57 5.64 11.15
CA THR A 180 21.35 6.38 10.15
C THR A 180 21.23 7.90 10.26
N LYS A 181 20.52 8.42 11.27
CA LYS A 181 20.19 9.86 11.42
C LYS A 181 19.56 10.46 10.15
N GLY A 182 18.78 9.66 9.42
CA GLY A 182 18.08 10.01 8.19
C GLY A 182 18.89 9.78 6.91
N GLN A 183 20.16 9.40 6.99
CA GLN A 183 21.02 9.21 5.81
C GLN A 183 20.46 8.13 4.86
N SER A 184 19.85 7.07 5.39
CA SER A 184 19.29 6.01 4.55
C SER A 184 18.14 6.44 3.65
N LEU A 185 17.37 7.45 4.07
CA LEU A 185 16.28 7.99 3.26
C LEU A 185 16.84 8.76 2.07
N ILE A 186 17.96 9.45 2.25
CA ILE A 186 18.69 10.16 1.20
C ILE A 186 19.28 9.14 0.22
N ASP A 187 19.92 8.08 0.74
CA ASP A 187 20.53 7.04 -0.09
C ASP A 187 19.47 6.26 -0.90
N GLY A 188 18.34 5.94 -0.27
CA GLY A 188 17.22 5.29 -0.96
C GLY A 188 16.61 6.14 -2.07
N LEU A 189 16.55 7.47 -1.85
CA LEU A 189 16.11 8.42 -2.87
C LEU A 189 17.10 8.49 -4.04
N GLN A 190 18.40 8.45 -3.77
CA GLN A 190 19.45 8.39 -4.81
C GLN A 190 19.37 7.10 -5.63
N LEU A 191 19.16 5.94 -4.98
CA LEU A 191 18.99 4.66 -5.68
C LEU A 191 17.75 4.66 -6.58
N LEU A 192 16.62 5.19 -6.10
CA LEU A 192 15.40 5.33 -6.89
C LEU A 192 15.65 6.17 -8.16
N MET A 193 16.46 7.23 -8.05
CA MET A 193 16.82 8.07 -9.19
C MET A 193 17.71 7.34 -10.19
N GLU A 194 18.71 6.61 -9.71
CA GLU A 194 19.55 5.79 -10.58
C GLU A 194 18.73 4.73 -11.34
N ASP A 195 17.71 4.14 -10.72
CA ASP A 195 16.86 3.13 -11.34
C ASP A 195 15.90 3.76 -12.38
N LEU A 196 15.38 4.95 -12.10
CA LEU A 196 14.57 5.76 -13.03
C LEU A 196 15.36 6.19 -14.27
N GLU A 197 16.64 6.53 -14.10
CA GLU A 197 17.58 6.88 -15.17
C GLU A 197 17.92 5.68 -16.05
N LYS A 198 18.09 4.50 -15.43
CA LYS A 198 18.37 3.24 -16.14
C LYS A 198 17.13 2.63 -16.80
N GLY A 199 15.93 3.14 -16.49
CA GLY A 199 14.67 2.63 -17.01
C GLY A 199 14.27 1.27 -16.42
N HIS A 200 14.74 0.96 -15.21
CA HIS A 200 14.39 -0.26 -14.48
C HIS A 200 13.32 0.07 -13.43
N ILE A 201 12.05 -0.04 -13.82
CA ILE A 201 10.93 -0.19 -12.87
C ILE A 201 9.90 -1.15 -13.47
#